data_AF-A0A6C1QI40-F1
#
_entry.id   AF-A0A6C1QI40-F1
#
_cell.length_a   1.000
_cell.length_b   1.000
_cell.length_c   1.000
_cell.angle_alpha   90.00
_cell.angle_beta   90.00
_cell.angle_gamma   90.00
#
_symmetry.space_group_name_H-M   'P 1'
#
loop_
_entity.id
_entity.type
_entity.pdbx_description
1 polymer ?
#
loop_
_entity_poly.entity_id
_entity_poly.type
_entity_poly.pdbx_seq_one_letter_code
_entity_poly.pdbx_strand_id
1 'polypeptide(L)'
;MRLFSDDPSYGYTKESPIMVGGGVFEGAQNQRRFLNALAGPDGEQISYTRLGSCCHFKTDNSAFGDTGLLDMYAVTYDGLDEEIILYLNMYDSDLLKVPVGFTLIY
;
A
#
# COMPACT_ATOMS: atom_id res chain seq x y z
N MET A 1 11.61 -15.41 6.63
CA MET A 1 10.62 -14.35 6.40
C MET A 1 10.47 -14.19 4.89
N ARG A 2 9.27 -14.38 4.33
CA ARG A 2 9.05 -14.29 2.87
C ARG A 2 8.70 -12.84 2.53
N LEU A 3 9.53 -12.20 1.70
CA LEU A 3 9.35 -10.80 1.29
C LEU A 3 8.19 -10.62 0.31
N PHE A 4 7.76 -11.68 -0.37
CA PHE A 4 6.66 -11.68 -1.33
C PHE A 4 5.43 -12.35 -0.72
N SER A 5 4.25 -11.75 -0.91
CA SER A 5 2.98 -12.34 -0.50
C SER A 5 2.58 -13.45 -1.46
N ASP A 6 2.04 -14.55 -0.94
CA ASP A 6 1.29 -15.55 -1.74
C ASP A 6 -0.23 -15.31 -1.65
N ASP A 7 -0.65 -14.33 -0.85
CA ASP A 7 -2.06 -13.96 -0.67
C ASP A 7 -2.44 -12.91 -1.73
N PRO A 8 -3.35 -13.24 -2.66
CA PRO A 8 -3.80 -12.33 -3.71
C PRO A 8 -4.62 -11.14 -3.20
N SER A 9 -5.11 -11.20 -1.94
CA SER A 9 -5.87 -10.09 -1.34
C SER A 9 -4.97 -9.02 -0.70
N TYR A 10 -3.69 -9.34 -0.48
CA TYR A 10 -2.74 -8.47 0.21
C TYR A 10 -2.49 -7.18 -0.58
N GLY A 11 -2.94 -6.07 -0.03
CA GLY A 11 -2.89 -4.73 -0.62
C GLY A 11 -4.02 -4.44 -1.61
N TYR A 12 -4.69 -5.44 -2.16
CA TYR A 12 -5.78 -5.29 -3.13
C TYR A 12 -7.16 -5.08 -2.49
N THR A 13 -7.27 -5.32 -1.18
CA THR A 13 -8.54 -5.24 -0.45
C THR A 13 -8.41 -4.39 0.80
N LYS A 14 -9.53 -3.82 1.24
CA LYS A 14 -9.60 -3.05 2.49
C LYS A 14 -9.42 -3.94 3.73
N GLU A 15 -9.73 -5.24 3.62
CA GLU A 15 -9.57 -6.23 4.69
C GLU A 15 -8.12 -6.65 4.89
N SER A 16 -7.30 -6.58 3.84
CA SER A 16 -5.87 -6.89 3.90
C SER A 16 -5.02 -5.75 3.34
N PRO A 17 -5.03 -4.56 3.95
CA PRO A 17 -4.26 -3.42 3.47
C PRO A 17 -2.76 -3.58 3.77
N ILE A 18 -1.94 -2.80 3.08
CA ILE A 18 -0.50 -2.73 3.31
C ILE A 18 -0.25 -1.81 4.51
N MET A 19 0.11 -2.40 5.65
CA MET A 19 0.30 -1.71 6.92
C MET A 19 1.71 -1.13 7.05
N VAL A 20 1.94 -0.01 6.37
CA VAL A 20 3.24 0.68 6.38
C VAL A 20 3.52 1.41 7.68
N GLY A 21 2.46 1.82 8.39
CA GLY A 21 2.51 2.55 9.66
C GLY A 21 3.43 3.77 9.67
N GLY A 22 3.76 4.26 10.86
CA GLY A 22 4.46 5.54 11.07
C GLY A 22 3.53 6.67 11.52
N GLY A 23 2.23 6.40 11.66
CA GLY A 23 1.24 7.31 12.19
C GLY A 23 1.22 8.66 11.48
N VAL A 24 0.84 9.70 12.21
CA VAL A 24 0.75 11.07 11.67
C VAL A 24 2.09 11.71 11.30
N PHE A 25 3.21 11.11 11.71
CA PHE A 25 4.54 11.69 11.47
C PHE A 25 5.16 11.15 10.18
N GLU A 26 5.25 9.83 10.05
CA GLU A 26 5.97 9.19 8.94
C GLU A 26 5.06 8.42 7.99
N GLY A 27 3.80 8.17 8.36
CA GLY A 27 2.94 7.25 7.63
C GLY A 27 2.76 7.59 6.14
N ALA A 28 2.48 8.85 5.83
CA ALA A 28 2.38 9.29 4.43
C ALA A 28 3.71 9.16 3.67
N GLN A 29 4.85 9.29 4.36
CA GLN A 29 6.17 9.12 3.75
C GLN A 29 6.48 7.63 3.54
N ASN A 30 6.10 6.77 4.47
CA ASN A 30 6.26 5.31 4.37
C ASN A 30 5.42 4.71 3.25
N GLN A 31 4.19 5.22 3.03
CA GLN A 31 3.38 4.83 1.87
C GLN A 31 4.11 5.09 0.55
N ARG A 32 4.66 6.30 0.37
CA ARG A 32 5.43 6.66 -0.82
C ARG A 32 6.70 5.84 -0.96
N ARG A 33 7.43 5.60 0.14
CA ARG A 33 8.63 4.73 0.14
C ARG A 33 8.29 3.31 -0.29
N PHE A 34 7.19 2.76 0.22
CA PHE A 34 6.72 1.44 -0.16
C PHE A 34 6.39 1.36 -1.65
N LEU A 35 5.57 2.30 -2.16
CA LEU A 35 5.20 2.34 -3.58
C LEU A 35 6.44 2.55 -4.47
N ASN A 36 7.35 3.45 -4.09
CA ASN A 36 8.60 3.68 -4.84
C ASN A 36 9.55 2.47 -4.87
N ALA A 37 9.36 1.48 -4.00
CA ALA A 37 10.15 0.26 -4.02
C ALA A 37 9.58 -0.80 -4.97
N LEU A 38 8.31 -0.66 -5.38
CA LEU A 38 7.65 -1.62 -6.25
C LEU A 38 8.04 -1.42 -7.72
N ALA A 39 8.08 -2.53 -8.44
CA ALA A 39 8.13 -2.59 -9.89
C ALA A 39 7.03 -3.51 -10.41
N GLY A 40 6.67 -3.39 -11.70
CA GLY A 40 5.76 -4.33 -12.36
C GLY A 40 6.31 -5.77 -12.38
N PRO A 41 5.52 -6.74 -12.88
CA PRO A 41 5.88 -8.16 -12.86
C PRO A 41 7.19 -8.46 -13.62
N ASP A 42 7.52 -7.67 -14.64
CA ASP A 42 8.73 -7.82 -15.45
C ASP A 42 9.78 -6.73 -15.16
N GLY A 43 9.62 -6.00 -14.04
CA GLY A 43 10.55 -4.97 -13.58
C GLY A 43 10.23 -3.56 -14.10
N GLU A 44 9.03 -3.34 -14.61
CA GLU A 44 8.58 -2.05 -15.12
C GLU A 44 8.56 -1.00 -14.02
N GLN A 45 8.95 0.23 -14.37
CA GLN A 45 8.80 1.36 -13.45
C GLN A 45 7.31 1.66 -13.27
N ILE A 46 6.83 1.59 -12.03
CA ILE A 46 5.46 1.97 -11.73
C ILE A 46 5.31 3.49 -11.63
N SER A 47 4.12 3.98 -11.96
CA SER A 47 3.61 5.29 -11.58
C SER A 47 2.39 5.11 -10.68
N TYR A 48 2.12 6.08 -9.81
CA TYR A 48 0.94 6.02 -8.95
C TYR A 48 0.31 7.38 -8.69
N THR A 49 -1.01 7.37 -8.52
CA THR A 49 -1.81 8.53 -8.13
C THR A 49 -2.62 8.19 -6.89
N ARG A 50 -2.59 9.07 -5.88
CA ARG A 50 -3.44 8.92 -4.69
C ARG A 50 -4.88 9.30 -5.05
N LEU A 51 -5.79 8.35 -4.94
CA LEU A 51 -7.22 8.54 -5.22
C LEU A 51 -7.98 9.19 -4.07
N GLY A 52 -7.44 9.10 -2.85
CA GLY A 52 -8.05 9.65 -1.65
C GLY A 52 -7.98 8.66 -0.49
N SER A 53 -8.70 8.97 0.57
CA SER A 53 -8.87 8.07 1.71
C SER A 53 -10.27 7.47 1.72
N CYS A 54 -10.37 6.22 2.14
CA CYS A 54 -11.63 5.49 2.28
C CYS A 54 -11.63 4.70 3.59
N CYS A 55 -12.67 3.89 3.76
CA CYS A 55 -12.60 2.67 4.56
C CYS A 55 -12.19 2.95 6.01
N HIS A 56 -13.15 3.41 6.80
CA HIS A 56 -12.94 3.66 8.23
C HIS A 56 -12.59 2.35 8.95
N PHE A 57 -11.60 2.42 9.82
CA PHE A 57 -11.23 1.32 10.69
C PHE A 57 -10.77 1.86 12.05
N LYS A 58 -10.72 0.99 13.06
CA LYS A 58 -10.29 1.37 14.40
C LYS A 58 -8.77 1.27 14.54
N THR A 59 -8.16 2.27 15.16
CA THR A 59 -6.73 2.29 15.50
C THR A 59 -6.45 3.27 16.62
N ASP A 60 -5.53 2.90 17.52
CA ASP A 60 -5.04 3.78 18.58
C ASP A 60 -3.92 4.72 18.10
N ASN A 61 -3.46 4.56 16.86
CA ASN A 61 -2.35 5.33 16.27
C ASN A 61 -2.82 6.59 15.51
N SER A 62 -4.10 6.94 15.62
CA SER A 62 -4.67 8.17 15.04
C SER A 62 -4.47 9.37 15.97
N ALA A 63 -4.23 10.54 15.40
CA ALA A 63 -4.20 11.80 16.17
C ALA A 63 -5.60 12.33 16.53
N PHE A 64 -6.65 11.78 15.90
CA PHE A 64 -8.02 12.25 16.05
C PHE A 64 -8.95 11.12 16.49
N GLY A 65 -8.78 10.65 17.73
CA GLY A 65 -9.59 9.59 18.33
C GLY A 65 -9.08 8.19 17.97
N ASP A 66 -9.98 7.22 17.94
CA ASP A 66 -9.70 5.78 17.75
C ASP A 66 -9.94 5.31 16.31
N THR A 67 -9.96 6.23 15.34
CA THR A 67 -10.35 5.94 13.95
C THR A 67 -9.30 6.41 12.95
N GLY A 68 -9.03 5.56 11.97
CA GLY A 68 -8.20 5.82 10.81
C GLY A 68 -8.96 5.59 9.51
N LEU A 69 -8.36 6.06 8.41
CA LEU A 69 -8.82 5.81 7.03
C LEU A 69 -7.69 5.17 6.23
N LEU A 70 -8.02 4.21 5.38
CA LEU A 70 -7.07 3.68 4.42
C LEU A 70 -6.89 4.66 3.27
N ASP A 71 -5.68 4.73 2.71
CA ASP A 71 -5.45 5.44 1.47
C ASP A 71 -5.49 4.50 0.27
N MET A 72 -6.15 4.96 -0.79
CA MET A 72 -6.21 4.25 -2.06
C MET A 72 -5.24 4.89 -3.04
N TYR A 73 -4.40 4.05 -3.65
CA TYR A 73 -3.47 4.45 -4.69
C TYR A 73 -3.78 3.67 -5.97
N ALA A 74 -4.06 4.38 -7.05
CA ALA A 74 -4.05 3.82 -8.38
C ALA A 74 -2.59 3.67 -8.82
N VAL A 75 -2.20 2.46 -9.20
CA VAL A 75 -0.87 2.08 -9.67
C VAL A 75 -0.96 1.66 -11.12
N THR A 76 -0.03 2.12 -11.94
CA THR A 76 0.07 1.77 -13.36
C THR A 76 1.52 1.57 -13.78
N TYR A 77 1.73 0.86 -14.88
CA TYR A 77 3.02 0.65 -15.55
C TYR A 77 2.77 0.33 -17.03
N ASP A 78 3.81 0.42 -17.85
CA ASP A 78 3.72 0.18 -19.28
C ASP A 78 3.18 -1.22 -19.59
N GLY A 79 2.15 -1.31 -20.42
CA GLY A 79 1.52 -2.59 -20.80
C GLY A 79 0.41 -3.06 -19.86
N LEU A 80 0.06 -2.29 -18.82
CA LEU A 80 -1.09 -2.57 -17.98
C LEU A 80 -2.38 -2.00 -18.59
N ASP A 81 -3.39 -2.86 -18.79
CA ASP A 81 -4.68 -2.48 -19.38
C ASP A 81 -5.53 -1.58 -18.45
N GLU A 82 -5.55 -1.88 -17.16
CA GLU A 82 -6.32 -1.15 -16.13
C GLU A 82 -5.48 -0.90 -14.88
N GLU A 83 -5.64 0.28 -14.28
CA GLU A 83 -4.92 0.65 -13.07
C GLU A 83 -5.25 -0.28 -11.89
N ILE A 84 -4.20 -0.64 -11.14
CA ILE A 84 -4.33 -1.47 -9.94
C ILE A 84 -4.56 -0.57 -8.73
N ILE A 85 -5.61 -0.82 -7.96
CA ILE A 85 -5.86 -0.09 -6.71
C ILE A 85 -5.21 -0.82 -5.55
N LEU A 86 -4.29 -0.13 -4.85
CA LEU A 86 -3.71 -0.59 -3.59
C LEU A 86 -4.26 0.20 -2.40
N TYR A 87 -4.58 -0.51 -1.33
CA TYR A 87 -5.03 0.02 -0.04
C TYR A 87 -3.87 0.02 0.95
N LEU A 88 -3.50 1.21 1.44
CA LEU A 88 -2.39 1.38 2.37
C LEU A 88 -2.89 1.94 3.71
N ASN A 89 -2.44 1.33 4.81
CA ASN A 89 -2.66 1.82 6.16
C ASN A 89 -1.39 2.56 6.64
N MET A 90 -1.49 3.87 6.82
CA MET A 90 -0.40 4.72 7.33
C MET A 90 -0.28 4.74 8.86
N TYR A 91 -1.29 4.23 9.58
CA TYR A 91 -1.38 4.30 11.03
C TYR A 91 -0.69 3.12 11.68
N ASP A 92 -1.11 1.91 11.32
CA ASP A 92 -0.60 0.67 11.91
C ASP A 92 0.50 0.05 11.05
N SER A 93 1.46 -0.59 11.71
CA SER A 93 2.55 -1.32 11.07
C SER A 93 2.34 -2.83 11.20
N ASP A 94 2.64 -3.55 10.14
CA ASP A 94 2.81 -5.01 10.15
C ASP A 94 4.01 -5.39 9.25
N LEU A 95 4.32 -6.69 9.17
CA LEU A 95 5.31 -7.21 8.26
C LEU A 95 4.94 -6.90 6.81
N LEU A 96 5.73 -6.02 6.21
CA LEU A 96 5.58 -5.63 4.81
C LEU A 96 5.99 -6.75 3.87
N LYS A 97 5.17 -6.97 2.85
CA LYS A 97 5.39 -7.90 1.76
C LYS A 97 5.17 -7.20 0.43
N VAL A 98 5.71 -7.75 -0.65
CA VAL A 98 5.41 -7.36 -2.02
C VAL A 98 4.06 -8.00 -2.41
N PRO A 99 3.07 -7.23 -2.88
CA PRO A 99 1.80 -7.78 -3.35
C PRO A 99 2.00 -8.71 -4.56
N VAL A 100 1.10 -9.69 -4.70
CA VAL A 100 1.15 -10.64 -5.83
C VAL A 100 1.10 -9.87 -7.15
N GLY A 101 2.00 -10.17 -8.09
CA GLY A 101 2.06 -9.49 -9.39
C GLY A 101 2.96 -8.25 -9.43
N PHE A 102 3.61 -7.90 -8.32
CA PHE A 102 4.66 -6.90 -8.27
C PHE A 102 6.02 -7.52 -7.97
N THR A 103 7.08 -6.79 -8.34
CA THR A 103 8.46 -7.06 -7.96
C THR A 103 9.05 -5.86 -7.21
N LEU A 104 10.37 -5.86 -6.97
CA LEU A 104 11.08 -4.75 -6.35
C LEU A 104 12.04 -4.13 -7.35
N ILE A 105 12.23 -2.81 -7.26
CA ILE A 105 13.31 -2.11 -7.96
C ILE A 105 14.63 -2.51 -7.28
N TYR A 106 15.55 -3.07 -8.06
CA TYR A 106 16.90 -3.48 -7.64
C TYR A 106 17.98 -2.52 -8.15
#